data_AF-A0A8T4CB66-F1
#
_entry.id   AF-A0A8T4CB66-F1
#
_cell.length_a   1.000
_cell.length_b   1.000
_cell.length_c   1.000
_cell.angle_alpha   90.00
_cell.angle_beta   90.00
_cell.angle_gamma   90.00
#
_symmetry.space_group_name_H-M   'P 1'
#
loop_
_entity.id
_entity.type
_entity.pdbx_description
1 polymer ?
#
loop_
_entity_poly.entity_id
_entity_poly.type
_entity_poly.pdbx_seq_one_letter_code
_entity_poly.pdbx_strand_id
1 'polypeptide(L)' 'MDGIDYVTDARGRKKAVQIDLRKHGDLWEDFHDAMVVHSRKNEPRVSLETVMERHRKRAGAGRARRTRKVRK' A
#
# COMPACT_ATOMS: atom_id res chain seq x y z
N MET A 1 25.75 7.72 -5.62
CA MET A 1 24.33 7.47 -5.29
C MET A 1 24.26 7.39 -3.78
N ASP A 2 23.99 8.52 -3.14
CA ASP A 2 24.03 8.60 -1.68
C ASP A 2 22.88 7.80 -1.08
N GLY A 3 23.15 7.06 0.01
CA GLY A 3 22.14 6.25 0.69
C GLY A 3 21.75 4.97 -0.05
N ILE A 4 22.60 4.48 -0.96
CA ILE A 4 22.45 3.18 -1.61
C ILE A 4 23.74 2.38 -1.40
N ASP A 5 23.65 1.34 -0.58
CA ASP A 5 24.76 0.44 -0.27
C ASP A 5 24.51 -0.94 -0.86
N TYR A 6 25.58 -1.60 -1.31
CA TYR A 6 25.49 -2.92 -1.93
C TYR A 6 26.16 -3.98 -1.06
N VAL A 7 25.47 -5.10 -0.87
CA VAL A 7 26.07 -6.31 -0.31
C VAL A 7 26.66 -7.11 -1.47
N THR A 8 27.97 -7.32 -1.43
CA THR A 8 28.71 -8.06 -2.46
C THR A 8 29.10 -9.46 -1.97
N ASP A 9 29.36 -10.37 -2.91
CA ASP A 9 30.00 -11.64 -2.61
C ASP A 9 31.54 -11.53 -2.60
N ALA A 10 32.23 -12.63 -2.32
CA ALA A 10 33.69 -12.69 -2.29
C ALA A 10 34.36 -12.37 -3.63
N ARG A 11 33.61 -12.39 -4.75
CA ARG A 11 34.09 -12.02 -6.09
C ARG A 11 33.70 -10.58 -6.45
N GLY A 12 33.13 -9.81 -5.50
CA GLY A 12 32.69 -8.43 -5.72
C GLY A 12 31.34 -8.30 -6.45
N ARG A 13 30.61 -9.40 -6.69
CA ARG A 13 29.32 -9.35 -7.39
C ARG A 13 28.22 -8.91 -6.42
N LYS A 14 27.41 -7.94 -6.82
CA LYS A 14 26.29 -7.42 -6.04
C LYS A 14 25.21 -8.50 -5.88
N LYS A 15 24.80 -8.77 -4.65
CA LYS A 15 23.75 -9.75 -4.30
C LYS A 15 22.52 -9.12 -3.68
N ALA A 16 22.68 -8.03 -2.97
CA ALA A 16 21.58 -7.28 -2.36
C ALA A 16 21.93 -5.79 -2.30
N VAL A 17 20.90 -4.97 -2.03
CA VAL A 17 21.01 -3.52 -1.88
C VAL A 17 20.31 -3.10 -0.59
N GLN A 18 20.91 -2.16 0.12
CA GLN A 18 20.31 -1.45 1.25
C GLN A 18 20.03 -0.01 0.80
N ILE A 19 18.83 0.48 1.05
CA ILE A 19 18.36 1.79 0.59
C ILE A 19 17.93 2.61 1.82
N ASP A 20 18.48 3.82 1.98
CA ASP A 20 18.05 4.75 3.03
C ASP A 20 16.68 5.34 2.69
N LEU A 21 15.65 4.91 3.43
CA LEU A 21 14.28 5.37 3.25
C LEU A 21 14.05 6.86 3.56
N ARG A 22 14.94 7.51 4.32
CA ARG A 22 14.84 8.97 4.53
C ARG A 22 15.21 9.76 3.29
N LYS A 23 16.04 9.17 2.43
CA LYS A 23 16.49 9.79 1.17
C LYS A 23 15.68 9.32 -0.03
N HIS A 24 15.24 8.06 0.00
CA HIS A 24 14.61 7.38 -1.14
C HIS A 24 13.25 6.76 -0.78
N GLY A 25 12.54 7.35 0.19
CA GLY A 25 11.24 6.86 0.67
C GLY A 25 10.22 6.73 -0.47
N ASP A 26 10.05 7.80 -1.24
CA ASP A 26 9.11 7.85 -2.37
C ASP A 26 9.38 6.75 -3.41
N LEU A 27 10.66 6.51 -3.73
CA LEU A 27 11.05 5.44 -4.65
C LEU A 27 10.69 4.06 -4.08
N TRP A 28 10.85 3.86 -2.77
CA TRP A 28 10.45 2.61 -2.13
C TRP A 28 8.93 2.41 -2.14
N GLU A 29 8.15 3.47 -1.96
CA GLU A 29 6.69 3.43 -2.09
C GLU A 29 6.27 2.99 -3.50
N ASP A 30 6.86 3.57 -4.55
CA ASP A 30 6.60 3.17 -5.95
C ASP A 30 6.90 1.67 -6.19
N PHE A 31 8.04 1.18 -5.68
CA PHE A 31 8.39 -0.24 -5.79
C PHE A 31 7.38 -1.13 -5.07
N HIS A 32 6.98 -0.74 -3.87
CA HIS A 32 6.01 -1.48 -3.08
C HIS A 32 4.64 -1.53 -3.77
N ASP A 33 4.15 -0.40 -4.28
CA ASP A 33 2.88 -0.32 -4.99
C ASP A 33 2.87 -1.18 -6.25
N ALA A 34 3.97 -1.18 -7.02
CA ALA A 34 4.12 -2.06 -8.17
C ALA A 34 4.06 -3.54 -7.79
N MET A 35 4.72 -3.95 -6.69
CA MET A 35 4.68 -5.32 -6.19
C MET A 35 3.26 -5.71 -5.75
N VAL A 36 2.56 -4.83 -5.03
CA VAL A 36 1.18 -5.05 -4.60
C VAL A 36 0.28 -5.21 -5.83
N VAL A 37 0.33 -4.29 -6.80
CA VAL A 37 -0.47 -4.39 -8.02
C VAL A 37 -0.21 -5.70 -8.76
N HIS A 38 1.06 -6.11 -8.88
CA HIS A 38 1.42 -7.35 -9.54
C HIS A 38 0.87 -8.58 -8.80
N SER A 39 1.01 -8.63 -7.48
CA SER A 39 0.49 -9.74 -6.66
C SER A 39 -1.03 -9.91 -6.79
N ARG A 40 -1.75 -8.81 -7.03
CA ARG A 40 -3.22 -8.76 -7.13
C ARG A 40 -3.74 -8.85 -8.57
N LYS A 41 -2.86 -9.08 -9.56
CA LYS A 41 -3.21 -9.08 -11.00
C LYS A 41 -4.37 -10.01 -11.36
N ASN A 42 -4.48 -11.14 -10.67
CA ASN A 42 -5.46 -12.20 -10.94
C ASN A 42 -6.68 -12.14 -10.00
N GLU A 43 -6.76 -11.15 -9.10
CA GLU A 43 -7.93 -11.01 -8.26
C GLU A 43 -9.18 -10.63 -9.08
N PRO A 44 -10.38 -11.09 -8.69
CA PRO A 44 -11.61 -10.67 -9.31
C PRO A 44 -11.78 -9.16 -9.27
N ARG A 45 -12.03 -8.55 -10.43
CA ARG A 45 -12.28 -7.11 -10.53
C ARG A 45 -13.73 -6.81 -10.17
N VAL A 46 -13.93 -5.66 -9.53
CA VAL A 46 -15.27 -5.12 -9.22
C VAL A 46 -15.41 -3.76 -9.90
N SER A 47 -16.63 -3.42 -10.31
CA SER A 47 -16.91 -2.11 -10.88
C SER A 47 -16.75 -1.00 -9.83
N LEU A 48 -16.40 0.20 -10.28
CA LEU A 48 -16.31 1.37 -9.41
C LEU A 48 -17.65 1.63 -8.68
N GLU A 49 -18.78 1.45 -9.37
CA GLU A 49 -20.13 1.57 -8.78
C GLU A 49 -20.34 0.63 -7.59
N THR A 50 -19.92 -0.64 -7.72
CA THR A 50 -20.00 -1.62 -6.64
C THR A 50 -19.18 -1.19 -5.43
N VAL A 51 -17.99 -0.62 -5.67
CA VAL A 51 -17.11 -0.10 -4.61
C VAL A 51 -17.75 1.11 -3.93
N MET A 52 -18.23 2.08 -4.70
CA MET A 52 -18.89 3.29 -4.17
C MET A 52 -20.09 2.95 -3.30
N GLU A 53 -20.94 2.02 -3.74
CA GLU A 53 -22.12 1.61 -2.97
C GLU A 53 -21.73 0.90 -1.66
N ARG A 54 -20.67 0.06 -1.67
CA ARG A 54 -20.11 -0.54 -0.44
C ARG A 54 -19.66 0.53 0.56
N HIS A 55 -18.99 1.59 0.09
CA HIS A 55 -18.56 2.70 0.95
C HIS A 55 -19.74 3.52 1.47
N ARG A 56 -20.76 3.78 0.65
CA ARG A 56 -21.99 4.50 1.05
C ARG A 56 -22.73 3.77 2.18
N LYS A 57 -22.90 2.45 2.05
CA LYS A 57 -23.52 1.60 3.10
C LYS A 57 -22.74 1.64 4.41
N ARG A 58 -21.40 1.59 4.35
CA ARG A 58 -20.52 1.65 5.53
C ARG A 58 -20.58 3.03 6.23
N ALA A 59 -20.54 4.12 5.46
CA ALA A 59 -20.65 5.48 5.99
C ALA A 59 -22.02 5.74 6.64
N GLY A 60 -23.11 5.25 6.03
CA GLY A 60 -24.46 5.33 6.58
C GLY A 60 -24.62 4.56 7.90
N ALA A 61 -24.06 3.36 7.99
CA ALA A 61 -24.09 2.54 9.21
C ALA A 61 -23.34 3.19 10.39
N GLY A 62 -22.23 3.89 10.11
CA GLY A 62 -21.49 4.66 11.13
C GLY A 62 -22.27 5.85 11.68
N ARG A 63 -23.05 6.53 10.83
CA ARG A 63 -23.91 7.67 11.23
C ARG A 63 -25.08 7.23 12.11
N ALA A 64 -25.76 6.14 11.76
CA ALA A 64 -26.87 5.59 12.55
C ALA A 64 -26.43 5.11 13.94
N ARG A 65 -25.19 4.62 14.08
CA ARG A 65 -24.65 4.17 15.37
C ARG A 65 -24.26 5.34 16.29
N ARG A 66 -23.85 6.49 15.72
CA ARG A 66 -23.56 7.72 16.49
C ARG A 66 -24.82 8.40 17.01
N THR A 67 -25.89 8.52 16.21
CA THR A 67 -27.14 9.16 16.64
C THR A 67 -27.85 8.41 17.76
N ARG A 68 -27.69 7.08 17.82
CA ARG A 68 -28.24 6.23 18.88
C ARG A 68 -27.51 6.36 20.22
N LYS A 69 -26.23 6.75 20.23
CA LYS A 69 -25.41 6.91 21.45
C LYS A 69 -25.61 8.27 22.13
N VAL A 70 -26.11 9.28 21.40
CA VAL A 70 -26.38 10.64 21.92
C VAL A 70 -27.79 10.76 22.53
N ARG A 71 -28.68 9.79 22.26
CA ARG A 71 -30.06 9.74 22.79
C ARG A 71 -30.23 8.84 24.02
N LYS A 72 -29.13 8.36 24.61
CA LYS A 72 -29.09 7.63 25.88
C LYS A 72 -28.33 8.47 26.88
#